data_AF-A0A1I5YJN0-F1
#
_entry.id   AF-A0A1I5YJN0-F1
#
_cell.length_a   1.000
_cell.length_b   1.000
_cell.length_c   1.000
_cell.angle_alpha   90.00
_cell.angle_beta   90.00
_cell.angle_gamma   90.00
#
_symmetry.space_group_name_H-M   'P 1'
#
loop_
_entity.id
_entity.type
_entity.pdbx_description
1 polymer ?
#
loop_
_entity_poly.entity_id
_entity_poly.type
_entity_poly.pdbx_seq_one_letter_code
_entity_poly.pdbx_strand_id
1 'polypeptide(L)'
;MPPKDIKKTAEILKSRVKECKAFLPNNWRQRIIKIAPEYDSLRGARLMDNVFKLRSSDLKLTELIETISKEYLKQDEEKLQKEVVN
;
A
#
# COMPACT_ATOMS: atom_id res chain seq x y z
N MET A 1 30.07 -4.99 -7.08
CA MET A 1 29.33 -3.97 -6.31
C MET A 1 27.91 -3.92 -6.85
N PRO A 2 26.85 -4.10 -6.03
CA PRO A 2 25.49 -3.92 -6.52
C PRO A 2 25.26 -2.42 -6.87
N PRO A 3 24.51 -2.11 -7.94
CA PRO A 3 24.31 -0.75 -8.45
C PRO A 3 23.73 0.20 -7.39
N LYS A 4 24.27 1.44 -7.34
CA LYS A 4 23.89 2.49 -6.37
C LYS A 4 22.41 2.90 -6.46
N ASP A 5 21.74 2.62 -7.58
CA ASP A 5 20.37 3.05 -7.85
C ASP A 5 19.30 2.25 -7.09
N ILE A 6 19.59 0.99 -6.74
CA ILE A 6 18.62 0.11 -6.07
C ILE A 6 18.27 0.61 -4.67
N LYS A 7 19.26 1.22 -3.97
CA LYS A 7 19.05 1.77 -2.63
C LYS A 7 18.07 2.95 -2.66
N LYS A 8 18.19 3.81 -3.67
CA LYS A 8 17.36 5.00 -3.83
C LYS A 8 15.90 4.62 -4.11
N THR A 9 15.68 3.62 -4.96
CA THR A 9 14.34 3.09 -5.25
C THR A 9 13.70 2.47 -4.02
N ALA A 10 14.45 1.70 -3.21
CA ALA A 10 13.93 1.11 -1.98
C ALA A 10 13.50 2.17 -0.95
N GLU A 11 14.25 3.25 -0.80
CA GLU A 11 13.88 4.36 0.08
C GLU A 11 12.63 5.11 -0.41
N ILE A 12 12.52 5.36 -1.72
CA ILE A 12 11.34 5.99 -2.31
C ILE A 12 10.08 5.15 -2.06
N LEU A 13 10.16 3.83 -2.26
CA LEU A 13 9.03 2.92 -2.01
C LEU A 13 8.62 2.94 -0.53
N LYS A 14 9.58 2.97 0.39
CA LYS A 14 9.29 3.07 1.83
C LYS A 14 8.61 4.38 2.19
N SER A 15 9.04 5.51 1.62
CA SER A 15 8.39 6.81 1.84
C SER A 15 6.94 6.80 1.33
N ARG A 16 6.70 6.25 0.14
CA ARG A 16 5.35 6.13 -0.45
C ARG A 16 4.43 5.26 0.42
N VAL A 17 4.92 4.11 0.89
CA VAL A 17 4.17 3.25 1.82
C VAL A 17 3.89 3.97 3.15
N LYS A 18 4.84 4.77 3.65
CA LYS A 18 4.67 5.54 4.88
C LYS A 18 3.57 6.60 4.75
N GLU A 19 3.48 7.28 3.61
CA GLU A 19 2.38 8.22 3.33
C GLU A 19 1.05 7.49 3.20
N CYS A 20 1.01 6.41 2.41
CA CYS A 20 -0.21 5.62 2.22
C CYS A 20 -0.70 4.96 3.50
N LYS A 21 0.18 4.68 4.46
CA LYS A 21 -0.18 4.10 5.75
C LYS A 21 -1.21 4.95 6.52
N ALA A 22 -1.19 6.27 6.36
CA ALA A 22 -2.17 7.16 6.98
C ALA A 22 -3.57 7.04 6.34
N PHE A 23 -3.64 6.63 5.07
CA PHE A 23 -4.85 6.58 4.25
C PHE A 23 -5.28 5.16 3.89
N LEU A 24 -4.64 4.15 4.50
CA LEU A 24 -4.95 2.75 4.26
C LEU A 24 -6.15 2.33 5.13
N PRO A 25 -7.19 1.73 4.54
CA PRO A 25 -8.31 1.19 5.29
C PRO A 25 -7.89 -0.02 6.12
N ASN A 26 -8.56 -0.27 7.25
CA ASN A 26 -8.25 -1.39 8.15
C ASN A 26 -8.24 -2.78 7.46
N ASN A 27 -8.97 -2.93 6.36
CA ASN A 27 -9.06 -4.18 5.58
C ASN A 27 -8.12 -4.25 4.36
N TRP A 28 -7.10 -3.39 4.28
CA TRP A 28 -6.18 -3.34 3.14
C TRP A 28 -5.55 -4.70 2.79
N ARG A 29 -5.19 -5.51 3.80
CA ARG A 29 -4.60 -6.85 3.60
C ARG A 29 -5.55 -7.77 2.80
N GLN A 30 -6.84 -7.74 3.13
CA GLN A 30 -7.84 -8.53 2.41
C GLN A 30 -8.04 -8.03 0.99
N ARG A 31 -7.99 -6.71 0.76
CA ARG A 31 -8.04 -6.15 -0.61
C ARG A 31 -6.84 -6.57 -1.44
N ILE A 32 -5.63 -6.55 -0.86
CA ILE A 32 -4.43 -7.04 -1.54
C ILE A 32 -4.58 -8.51 -1.90
N ILE A 33 -5.03 -9.35 -0.99
CA ILE A 33 -5.26 -10.78 -1.25
C ILE A 33 -6.29 -10.99 -2.37
N LYS A 34 -7.36 -10.18 -2.42
CA LYS A 34 -8.35 -10.25 -3.50
C LYS A 34 -7.76 -9.87 -4.86
N ILE A 35 -6.88 -8.88 -4.92
CA ILE A 35 -6.26 -8.40 -6.17
C ILE A 35 -5.12 -9.33 -6.59
N ALA A 36 -4.36 -9.81 -5.62
CA ALA A 36 -3.11 -10.53 -5.78
C ALA A 36 -3.07 -11.73 -4.81
N PRO A 37 -3.74 -12.85 -5.17
CA PRO A 37 -3.88 -14.02 -4.32
C PRO A 37 -2.54 -14.72 -4.03
N GLU A 38 -1.45 -14.40 -4.74
CA GLU A 38 -0.11 -14.86 -4.40
C GLU A 38 0.34 -14.42 -2.99
N TYR A 39 -0.26 -13.35 -2.48
CA TYR A 39 -0.01 -12.85 -1.14
C TYR A 39 -0.86 -13.54 -0.06
N ASP A 40 -1.82 -14.41 -0.44
CA ASP A 40 -2.61 -15.28 0.46
C ASP A 40 -1.84 -16.52 0.93
N SER A 41 -0.52 -16.38 0.99
CA SER A 41 0.37 -17.40 1.51
C SER A 41 1.03 -16.89 2.79
N LEU A 42 1.49 -17.80 3.64
CA LEU A 42 2.21 -17.46 4.86
C LEU A 42 3.46 -16.60 4.56
N ARG A 43 4.08 -16.80 3.39
CA ARG A 43 5.17 -15.98 2.86
C ARG A 43 4.69 -14.60 2.44
N GLY A 44 3.56 -14.51 1.74
CA GLY A 44 2.93 -13.26 1.32
C GLY A 44 2.51 -12.38 2.50
N ALA A 45 1.87 -12.96 3.52
CA ALA A 45 1.49 -12.27 4.74
C ALA A 45 2.72 -11.69 5.48
N ARG A 46 3.82 -12.46 5.55
CA ARG A 46 5.09 -11.96 6.10
C ARG A 46 5.69 -10.82 5.27
N LEU A 47 5.62 -10.92 3.94
CA LEU A 47 6.08 -9.84 3.05
C LEU A 47 5.25 -8.57 3.26
N MET A 48 3.93 -8.70 3.35
CA MET A 48 3.01 -7.61 3.64
C MET A 48 3.35 -6.91 4.95
N ASP A 49 3.57 -7.68 6.01
CA ASP A 49 3.94 -7.12 7.31
C ASP A 49 5.33 -6.44 7.27
N ASN A 50 6.29 -7.02 6.55
CA ASN A 50 7.62 -6.44 6.39
C ASN A 50 7.61 -5.14 5.57
N VAL A 51 6.85 -5.07 4.49
CA VAL A 51 6.70 -3.84 3.69
C VAL A 51 5.94 -2.78 4.48
N PHE A 52 4.88 -3.16 5.18
CA PHE A 52 4.13 -2.25 6.05
C PHE A 52 4.97 -1.70 7.23
N LYS A 53 5.92 -2.51 7.74
CA LYS A 53 6.92 -2.10 8.73
C LYS A 53 8.15 -1.42 8.12
N LEU A 54 8.16 -1.15 6.81
CA LEU A 54 9.28 -0.55 6.07
C LEU A 54 10.60 -1.34 6.17
N ARG A 55 10.53 -2.61 6.57
CA ARG A 55 11.66 -3.54 6.68
C ARG A 55 12.03 -4.13 5.33
N SER A 56 11.05 -4.23 4.43
CA SER A 56 11.24 -4.64 3.04
C SER A 56 10.66 -3.60 2.09
N SER A 57 11.08 -3.65 0.84
CA SER A 57 10.59 -2.81 -0.24
C SER A 57 10.24 -3.72 -1.40
N ASP A 58 8.96 -3.77 -1.75
CA ASP A 58 8.44 -4.53 -2.88
C ASP A 58 7.64 -3.58 -3.77
N LEU A 59 7.99 -3.50 -5.05
CA LEU A 59 7.38 -2.55 -5.98
C LEU A 59 5.89 -2.87 -6.16
N LYS A 60 5.57 -4.14 -6.43
CA LYS A 60 4.20 -4.60 -6.70
C LYS A 60 3.32 -4.37 -5.49
N LEU A 61 3.80 -4.70 -4.29
CA LEU A 61 3.03 -4.49 -3.07
C LEU A 61 2.86 -3.00 -2.74
N THR A 62 3.88 -2.17 -3.02
CA THR A 62 3.78 -0.72 -2.86
C THR A 62 2.71 -0.14 -3.78
N GLU A 63 2.69 -0.54 -5.05
CA GLU A 63 1.67 -0.10 -6.02
C GLU A 63 0.25 -0.54 -5.61
N LEU A 64 0.10 -1.75 -5.06
CA LEU A 64 -1.18 -2.22 -4.54
C LEU A 64 -1.63 -1.40 -3.32
N ILE A 65 -0.72 -1.13 -2.38
CA ILE A 65 -0.98 -0.29 -1.21
C ILE A 65 -1.41 1.11 -1.64
N GLU A 66 -0.73 1.70 -2.63
CA GLU A 66 -1.08 3.01 -3.17
C GLU A 66 -2.45 3.03 -3.84
N THR A 67 -2.75 1.98 -4.61
CA THR A 67 -4.02 1.87 -5.31
C THR A 67 -5.16 1.84 -4.29
N ILE A 68 -5.02 1.03 -3.24
CA ILE A 68 -6.01 0.95 -2.16
C ILE A 68 -6.13 2.27 -1.39
N SER A 69 -5.00 2.93 -1.09
CA SER A 69 -4.95 4.25 -0.46
C SER A 69 -5.70 5.31 -1.28
N LYS A 70 -5.44 5.37 -2.59
CA LYS A 70 -6.10 6.31 -3.51
C LYS A 70 -7.60 6.03 -3.64
N GLU A 71 -7.99 4.76 -3.73
CA GLU A 71 -9.40 4.38 -3.75
C GLU A 71 -10.11 4.79 -2.46
N TYR A 72 -9.45 4.63 -1.31
CA TYR A 72 -10.00 5.01 -0.03
C TYR A 72 -10.18 6.52 0.11
N LEU A 73 -9.16 7.30 -0.28
CA LEU A 73 -9.24 8.76 -0.35
C LEU A 73 -10.37 9.24 -1.25
N LYS A 74 -10.51 8.65 -2.45
CA LYS A 74 -11.58 9.00 -3.38
C LYS A 74 -12.97 8.70 -2.83
N GLN A 75 -13.13 7.58 -2.12
CA GLN A 75 -14.40 7.23 -1.45
C GLN A 75 -14.75 8.20 -0.32
N ASP A 76 -13.75 8.75 0.36
CA ASP A 76 -13.94 9.75 1.41
C ASP A 76 -14.39 11.11 0.83
N GLU A 77 -13.76 11.55 -0.26
CA GLU A 77 -14.16 12.77 -1.00
C GLU A 77 -15.59 12.68 -1.55
N GLU A 78 -15.98 11.53 -2.11
CA GLU A 78 -17.34 11.31 -2.62
C GLU A 78 -18.41 11.29 -1.50
N LYS A 79 -18.04 10.90 -0.28
CA LYS A 79 -18.93 10.96 0.89
C LYS A 79 -19.11 12.39 1.38
N LEU A 80 -18.01 13.14 1.51
CA LEU A 80 -18.05 14.55 1.90
C LEU A 80 -18.85 15.41 0.91
N GLN A 81 -18.74 15.16 -0.39
CA GLN A 81 -19.54 15.89 -1.39
C GLN A 81 -21.04 15.58 -1.31
N LYS A 82 -21.44 14.40 -0.83
CA LYS A 82 -22.85 14.03 -0.68
C LYS A 82 -23.50 14.60 0.59
N GLU A 83 -22.73 14.83 1.65
CA GLU A 83 -23.24 15.46 2.88
C GLU A 83 -23.42 16.98 2.74
N VAL A 84 -22.60 17.66 1.94
CA VAL A 84 -22.68 19.13 1.76
C VAL A 84 -23.87 19.55 0.87
N VAL A 85 -24.43 18.63 0.08
CA VAL A 85 -25.51 18.92 -0.88
C VAL A 85 -26.90 18.61 -0.31
N ASN A 86 -27.01 18.20 0.97
CA ASN A 86 -28.28 17.83 1.60
C ASN A 86 -28.75 18.83 2.66
#